data_AF-A0A428WAL5-F1
#
_entry.id   AF-A0A428WAL5-F1
#
_cell.length_a   1.000
_cell.length_b   1.000
_cell.length_c   1.000
_cell.angle_alpha   90.00
_cell.angle_beta   90.00
_cell.angle_gamma   90.00
#
_symmetry.space_group_name_H-M   'P 1'
#
loop_
_entity.id
_entity.type
_entity.pdbx_description
1 polymer ?
#
loop_
_entity_poly.entity_id
_entity_poly.type
_entity_poly.pdbx_seq_one_letter_code
_entity_poly.pdbx_strand_id
1 'polypeptide(L)' 'MNARAWQPWGASESKITSRHRDRMAVVYVRQSSRQQVLEHRESTRLQYALVERAAGLGWARS' A
#
# COMPACT_ATOMS: atom_id res chain seq x y z
N MET A 1 1.64 -12.81 -17.13
CA MET A 1 1.68 -11.36 -17.39
C MET A 1 2.69 -10.76 -16.42
N ASN A 2 3.80 -10.21 -16.93
CA ASN A 2 4.96 -9.82 -16.13
C ASN A 2 4.60 -8.66 -15.19
N ALA A 3 4.70 -8.90 -13.88
CA ALA A 3 4.53 -7.93 -12.80
C ALA A 3 5.69 -6.92 -12.72
N ARG A 4 6.08 -6.33 -13.86
CA ARG A 4 7.04 -5.22 -13.91
C ARG A 4 6.36 -3.93 -13.42
N ALA A 5 6.31 -3.84 -12.10
CA ALA A 5 6.76 -2.70 -11.30
C ALA A 5 6.20 -1.31 -11.65
N TRP A 6 4.88 -1.14 -11.58
CA TRP A 6 4.40 0.10 -10.95
C TRP A 6 4.87 0.07 -9.48
N GLN A 7 5.95 0.79 -9.17
CA GLN A 7 6.45 1.02 -7.80
C GLN A 7 6.08 2.46 -7.36
N PRO A 8 4.80 2.74 -7.03
CA PRO A 8 4.39 4.09 -6.66
C PRO A 8 5.02 4.59 -5.35
N TRP A 9 5.76 3.73 -4.64
CA TRP A 9 6.28 3.99 -3.31
C TRP A 9 7.77 4.35 -3.28
N GLY A 10 8.45 4.40 -4.44
CA GLY A 10 9.90 4.66 -4.53
C GLY A 10 10.76 3.61 -3.80
N ALA A 11 12.07 3.61 -4.06
CA ALA A 11 13.01 2.87 -3.22
C ALA A 11 13.20 3.65 -1.92
N SER A 12 12.72 3.10 -0.79
CA SER A 12 12.95 3.69 0.53
C SER A 12 13.81 2.74 1.35
N GLU A 13 14.84 3.27 2.02
CA GLU A 13 15.54 2.55 3.09
C GLU A 13 14.50 2.01 4.07
N SER A 14 14.51 0.70 4.28
CA SER A 14 13.41 0.00 4.92
C SER A 14 13.39 0.28 6.42
N LYS A 15 12.56 1.25 6.85
CA LYS A 15 12.11 1.41 8.26
C LYS A 15 11.44 0.13 8.81
N ILE A 16 11.15 -0.84 7.95
CA ILE A 16 10.53 -2.13 8.28
C ILE A 16 11.63 -3.16 8.56
N THR A 17 11.75 -3.53 9.82
CA THR A 17 12.68 -4.56 10.31
C THR A 17 12.01 -5.93 10.36
N SER A 18 12.78 -7.00 10.62
CA SER A 18 12.23 -8.35 10.86
C SER A 18 11.16 -8.34 11.96
N ARG A 19 11.45 -7.69 13.09
CA ARG A 19 10.51 -7.57 14.22
C ARG A 19 9.16 -6.93 13.85
N HIS A 20 9.12 -6.06 12.85
CA HIS A 20 7.85 -5.50 12.35
C HIS A 20 7.04 -6.53 11.54
N ARG A 21 7.72 -7.42 10.80
CA ARG A 21 7.09 -8.48 9.98
C ARG A 21 6.54 -9.64 10.83
N ASP A 22 7.10 -9.86 12.02
CA ASP A 22 6.57 -10.83 12.98
C ASP A 22 5.18 -10.43 13.54
N ARG A 23 4.76 -9.19 13.30
CA ARG A 23 3.44 -8.68 13.70
C ARG A 23 2.51 -8.60 12.48
N MET A 24 1.21 -8.69 12.75
CA MET A 24 0.19 -8.44 11.73
C MET A 24 0.25 -6.99 11.25
N ALA A 25 0.28 -6.78 9.93
CA ALA A 25 0.04 -5.49 9.33
C ALA A 25 -1.47 -5.27 9.12
N VAL A 26 -1.95 -4.10 9.51
CA VAL A 26 -3.35 -3.69 9.29
C VAL A 26 -3.36 -2.49 8.35
N VAL A 27 -4.10 -2.58 7.25
CA VAL A 27 -4.32 -1.47 6.32
C VAL A 27 -5.64 -0.81 6.66
N TYR A 28 -5.57 0.43 7.15
CA TYR A 28 -6.75 1.27 7.37
C TYR A 28 -6.88 2.29 6.24
N VAL A 29 -7.98 2.22 5.50
CA VAL A 29 -8.32 3.19 4.46
C VAL A 29 -9.36 4.16 5.01
N ARG A 30 -9.09 5.47 4.93
CA ARG A 30 -10.06 6.49 5.31
C ARG A 30 -11.07 6.70 4.18
N GLN A 31 -12.31 6.97 4.54
CA GLN A 31 -13.30 7.42 3.57
C GLN A 31 -13.02 8.87 3.16
N SER A 32 -12.77 9.10 1.87
CA SER A 32 -12.76 10.44 1.27
C SER A 32 -14.17 10.91 0.92
N SER A 33 -14.39 12.23 0.88
CA SER A 33 -15.66 12.78 0.42
C SER A 33 -15.87 12.46 -1.07
N ARG A 34 -17.12 12.49 -1.55
CA ARG A 34 -17.44 12.24 -2.97
C ARG A 34 -16.64 13.14 -3.92
N GLN A 35 -16.54 14.43 -3.60
CA GLN A 35 -15.77 15.38 -4.41
C GLN A 35 -14.28 15.01 -4.44
N GLN A 36 -13.69 14.67 -3.29
CA GLN A 36 -12.29 14.25 -3.21
C GLN A 36 -12.01 12.96 -3.98
N VAL A 37 -12.95 12.02 -4.03
CA VAL A 37 -12.80 10.80 -4.83
C VAL A 37 -12.77 11.12 -6.33
N LEU A 38 -13.60 12.08 -6.79
CA LEU A 38 -13.65 12.49 -8.19
C LEU A 38 -12.38 13.25 -8.62
N GLU A 39 -11.89 14.13 -7.74
CA GLU A 39 -10.75 15.02 -8.00
C GLU A 39 -9.39 14.35 -7.75
N HIS A 40 -9.32 13.36 -6.84
CA HIS A 40 -8.05 12.72 -6.43
C HIS A 40 -8.02 11.21 -6.73
N ARG A 41 -8.20 10.88 -8.01
CA ARG A 41 -8.26 9.49 -8.50
C ARG A 41 -6.98 8.71 -8.22
N GLU A 42 -5.81 9.34 -8.37
CA GLU A 42 -4.52 8.69 -8.12
C GLU A 42 -4.36 8.35 -6.64
N SER A 43 -4.65 9.29 -5.73
CA SER A 43 -4.67 9.05 -4.29
C SER A 43 -5.61 7.90 -3.91
N THR A 44 -6.79 7.84 -4.52
CA THR A 44 -7.74 6.75 -4.32
C THR A 44 -7.14 5.42 -4.76
N ARG A 45 -6.54 5.36 -5.96
CA ARG A 45 -5.88 4.16 -6.48
C ARG A 45 -4.75 3.67 -5.58
N LEU A 46 -3.92 4.60 -5.07
CA LEU A 46 -2.80 4.28 -4.18
C LEU A 46 -3.25 3.78 -2.81
N GLN A 47 -4.35 4.33 -2.27
CA GLN A 47 -4.92 3.85 -1.01
C GLN A 47 -5.31 2.37 -1.08
N TYR A 48 -5.97 1.96 -2.18
CA TYR A 48 -6.32 0.54 -2.38
C TYR A 48 -5.10 -0.33 -2.70
N ALA A 49 -4.04 0.24 -3.29
CA ALA A 49 -2.79 -0.47 -3.56
C ALA A 49 -1.92 -0.71 -2.31
N LEU A 50 -2.33 -0.26 -1.12
CA LEU A 50 -1.58 -0.47 0.13
C LEU A 50 -1.48 -1.96 0.52
N VAL A 51 -2.47 -2.78 0.15
CA VAL A 51 -2.44 -4.23 0.38
C VAL A 51 -1.31 -4.88 -0.42
N GLU A 52 -1.21 -4.54 -1.70
CA GLU A 52 -0.13 -5.01 -2.59
C GLU A 52 1.24 -4.58 -2.08
N ARG A 53 1.32 -3.35 -1.57
CA ARG A 53 2.55 -2.83 -0.96
C ARG A 53 2.93 -3.65 0.28
N ALA A 54 2.00 -3.92 1.18
CA ALA A 54 2.26 -4.73 2.37
C ALA A 54 2.73 -6.14 2.00
N ALA A 55 2.11 -6.74 0.98
CA ALA A 55 2.55 -8.03 0.43
C ALA A 55 3.99 -7.97 -0.10
N GLY A 56 4.32 -6.94 -0.91
CA GLY A 56 5.68 -6.73 -1.41
C GLY A 56 6.72 -6.44 -0.32
N LEU A 57 6.29 -6.04 0.88
CA LEU A 57 7.15 -5.78 2.03
C LEU A 57 7.31 -7.00 2.97
N GLY A 58 6.57 -8.09 2.72
CA GLY A 58 6.73 -9.38 3.41
C GLY A 58 5.56 -9.80 4.32
N TRP A 59 4.43 -9.11 4.31
CA TRP A 59 3.23 -9.55 5.03
C TRP A 59 2.33 -10.44 4.15
N ALA A 60 1.70 -11.45 4.74
CA ALA A 60 0.71 -12.26 4.03
C ALA A 60 -0.56 -11.45 3.75
N ARG A 61 -1.27 -11.79 2.67
CA ARG A 61 -2.67 -11.40 2.51
C ARG A 61 -3.51 -12.34 3.39
N SER A 62 -4.42 -11.79 4.17
CA SER A 62 -5.42 -12.56 4.94
C SER A 62 -6.36 -13.31 4.02
#